data_AF-A0A4Q1EYR4-F1
#
_entry.id   AF-A0A4Q1EYR4-F1
#
_cell.length_a   1.000
_cell.length_b   1.000
_cell.length_c   1.000
_cell.angle_alpha   90.00
_cell.angle_beta   90.00
_cell.angle_gamma   90.00
#
_symmetry.space_group_name_H-M   'P 1'
#
loop_
_entity.id
_entity.type
_entity.pdbx_description
1 polymer ?
#
loop_
_entity_poly.entity_id
_entity_poly.type
_entity_poly.pdbx_seq_one_letter_code
_entity_poly.pdbx_strand_id
1 'polypeptide(L)'
;MNSLKESMKNGFKSRNRENDFLFPAYVIYFYLLFFNYFLIVFFEKFIHLSKKYMKTKLFCLPVLFLAVAANAQWSRGLPEKKIIKKSDHSVYYKLDLDQIRTQLLRAPKMGEGAPITVNIPTLDGKIEKFTVNSFPVMDETLANKYQLGSYVGIGIDDPT
;
A
#
# COMPACT_ATOMS: atom_id res chain seq x y z
N MET A 1 -48.16 -10.73 -3.96
CA MET A 1 -47.69 -11.12 -2.62
C MET A 1 -46.59 -12.21 -2.61
N ASN A 2 -46.22 -12.81 -3.76
CA ASN A 2 -45.19 -13.86 -3.82
C ASN A 2 -43.76 -13.34 -4.09
N SER A 3 -43.61 -12.23 -4.80
CA SER A 3 -42.29 -11.63 -5.11
C SER A 3 -41.51 -11.13 -3.87
N LEU A 4 -42.21 -10.61 -2.85
CA LEU A 4 -41.57 -10.19 -1.60
C LEU A 4 -41.12 -11.36 -0.71
N LYS A 5 -41.78 -12.52 -0.79
CA LYS A 5 -41.34 -13.74 -0.08
C LYS A 5 -40.08 -14.34 -0.71
N GLU A 6 -39.96 -14.30 -2.04
CA GLU A 6 -38.76 -14.74 -2.77
C GLU A 6 -37.54 -13.90 -2.39
N SER A 7 -37.70 -12.57 -2.31
CA SER A 7 -36.60 -11.66 -1.95
C SER A 7 -36.12 -11.85 -0.52
N MET A 8 -37.03 -12.16 0.43
CA MET A 8 -36.64 -12.45 1.81
C MET A 8 -35.98 -13.83 1.96
N LYS A 9 -36.36 -14.83 1.13
CA LYS A 9 -35.73 -16.16 1.12
C LYS A 9 -34.31 -16.11 0.55
N ASN A 10 -34.09 -15.28 -0.47
CA ASN A 10 -32.77 -15.08 -1.07
C ASN A 10 -31.84 -14.25 -0.16
N GLY A 11 -32.39 -13.32 0.64
CA GLY A 11 -31.63 -12.56 1.65
C GLY A 11 -31.16 -13.41 2.84
N PHE A 12 -31.84 -14.50 3.16
CA PHE A 12 -31.46 -15.37 4.29
C PHE A 12 -30.39 -16.42 3.94
N LYS A 13 -30.19 -16.74 2.65
CA LYS A 13 -29.20 -17.73 2.20
C LYS A 13 -27.75 -17.22 2.19
N SER A 14 -27.51 -15.94 2.48
CA SER A 14 -26.17 -15.35 2.54
C SER A 14 -25.53 -15.34 3.94
N ARG A 15 -26.22 -15.83 4.98
CA ARG A 15 -25.79 -15.64 6.39
C ARG A 15 -25.07 -16.85 7.03
N ASN A 16 -24.80 -17.93 6.30
CA ASN A 16 -24.04 -19.08 6.80
C ASN A 16 -22.74 -19.29 6.02
N ARG A 17 -21.83 -18.31 6.09
CA ARG A 17 -20.43 -18.42 5.62
C ARG A 17 -19.40 -17.98 6.69
N GLU A 18 -19.77 -18.02 7.97
CA GLU A 18 -18.88 -17.62 9.07
C GLU A 18 -17.94 -18.74 9.56
N ASN A 19 -18.10 -19.99 9.11
CA ASN A 19 -17.31 -21.11 9.64
C ASN A 19 -16.12 -21.54 8.74
N ASP A 20 -15.94 -20.94 7.57
CA ASP A 20 -14.83 -21.27 6.66
C ASP A 20 -13.60 -20.35 6.83
N PHE A 21 -13.70 -19.33 7.69
CA PHE A 21 -12.68 -18.27 7.82
C PHE A 21 -11.66 -18.47 8.95
N LEU A 22 -11.84 -19.46 9.82
CA LEU A 22 -10.93 -19.73 10.94
C LEU A 22 -9.73 -20.61 10.56
N PHE A 23 -9.84 -21.42 9.50
CA PHE A 23 -8.73 -22.24 9.01
C PHE A 23 -7.51 -21.44 8.47
N PRO A 24 -7.64 -20.32 7.72
CA PRO A 24 -6.47 -19.58 7.23
C PRO A 24 -5.72 -18.84 8.34
N ALA A 25 -6.38 -18.38 9.40
CA ALA A 25 -5.74 -17.60 10.45
C ALA A 25 -4.68 -18.44 11.20
N TYR A 26 -5.00 -19.66 11.62
CA TYR A 26 -4.05 -20.55 12.31
C TYR A 26 -2.87 -20.94 11.41
N VAL A 27 -3.12 -21.15 10.12
CA VAL A 27 -2.07 -21.43 9.14
C VAL A 27 -1.14 -20.23 8.99
N ILE A 28 -1.67 -19.01 8.90
CA ILE A 28 -0.88 -17.77 8.84
C ILE A 28 -0.09 -17.55 10.13
N TYR A 29 -0.69 -17.73 11.31
CA TYR A 29 0.01 -17.63 12.58
C TYR A 29 1.13 -18.65 12.70
N PHE A 30 0.89 -19.90 12.26
CA PHE A 30 1.92 -20.95 12.23
C PHE A 30 3.07 -20.58 11.29
N TYR A 31 2.79 -20.07 10.08
CA TYR A 31 3.83 -19.61 9.17
C TYR A 31 4.58 -18.39 9.71
N LEU A 32 3.91 -17.44 10.36
CA LEU A 32 4.57 -16.29 10.99
C LEU A 32 5.45 -16.69 12.17
N LEU A 33 5.00 -17.59 13.04
CA LEU A 33 5.79 -18.14 14.15
C LEU A 33 6.98 -18.95 13.63
N PHE A 34 6.75 -19.82 12.63
CA PHE A 34 7.80 -20.62 12.02
C PHE A 34 8.83 -19.73 11.32
N PHE A 35 8.40 -18.71 10.58
CA PHE A 35 9.28 -17.76 9.92
C PHE A 35 10.08 -16.96 10.94
N ASN A 36 9.45 -16.47 12.01
CA ASN A 36 10.15 -15.71 13.06
C ASN A 36 11.18 -16.59 13.80
N TYR A 37 10.82 -17.83 14.15
CA TYR A 37 11.73 -18.80 14.75
C TYR A 37 12.90 -19.15 13.83
N PHE A 38 12.61 -19.41 12.54
CA PHE A 38 13.63 -19.66 11.53
C PHE A 38 14.57 -18.47 11.37
N LEU A 39 14.03 -17.24 11.35
CA LEU A 39 14.81 -16.01 11.27
C LEU A 39 15.77 -15.90 12.46
N ILE A 40 15.28 -16.10 13.69
CA ILE A 40 16.09 -16.03 14.92
C ILE A 40 17.22 -17.06 14.89
N VAL A 41 16.92 -18.32 14.57
CA VAL A 41 17.93 -19.39 14.50
C VAL A 41 18.95 -19.13 13.38
N PHE A 42 18.50 -18.60 12.25
CA PHE A 42 19.38 -18.20 11.16
C PHE A 42 20.29 -17.04 11.57
N PHE A 43 19.77 -16.01 12.24
CA PHE A 43 20.55 -14.88 12.74
C PHE A 43 21.59 -15.30 13.79
N GLU A 44 21.22 -16.14 14.74
CA GLU A 44 22.13 -16.70 15.75
C GLU A 44 23.29 -17.45 15.07
N LYS A 45 22.97 -18.33 14.12
CA LYS A 45 23.98 -19.13 13.40
C LYS A 45 24.82 -18.28 12.47
N PHE A 46 24.24 -17.24 11.87
CA PHE A 46 24.94 -16.25 11.06
C PHE A 46 25.92 -15.42 11.90
N ILE A 47 25.54 -14.97 13.09
CA ILE A 47 26.43 -14.26 14.03
C ILE A 47 27.58 -15.18 14.47
N HIS A 48 27.30 -16.46 14.72
CA HIS A 48 28.33 -17.41 15.09
C HIS A 48 29.28 -17.72 13.93
N LEU A 49 28.76 -17.80 12.69
CA LEU A 49 29.55 -17.98 11.48
C LEU A 49 30.38 -16.74 11.14
N SER A 50 29.84 -15.54 11.33
CA SER A 50 30.57 -14.28 11.11
C SER A 50 31.73 -14.17 12.09
N LYS A 51 31.53 -14.45 13.39
CA LYS A 51 32.60 -14.48 14.39
C LYS A 51 33.70 -15.50 14.06
N LYS A 52 33.35 -16.64 13.45
CA LYS A 52 34.30 -17.72 13.12
C LYS A 52 35.14 -17.44 11.86
N TYR A 53 34.65 -16.64 10.91
CA TYR A 53 35.27 -16.44 9.60
C TYR A 53 35.74 -15.01 9.30
N MET A 54 35.66 -14.06 10.24
CA MET A 54 36.23 -12.73 10.06
C MET A 54 37.76 -12.73 10.15
N LYS A 55 38.44 -13.09 9.06
CA LYS A 55 39.63 -12.36 8.62
C LYS A 55 39.15 -11.29 7.65
N THR A 56 39.08 -10.08 8.17
CA THR A 56 39.01 -8.76 7.53
C THR A 56 38.79 -8.78 6.02
N LYS A 57 37.62 -8.27 5.57
CA LYS A 57 37.23 -7.74 4.23
C LYS A 57 35.86 -8.20 3.68
N LEU A 58 35.04 -8.93 4.44
CA LEU A 58 33.72 -9.40 3.95
C LEU A 58 32.55 -9.02 4.88
N PHE A 59 32.39 -7.74 5.20
CA PHE A 59 31.27 -7.24 6.00
C PHE A 59 30.26 -6.38 5.20
N CYS A 60 30.33 -6.42 3.86
CA CYS A 60 29.47 -5.60 2.98
C CYS A 60 28.25 -6.35 2.40
N LEU A 61 28.18 -7.67 2.53
CA LEU A 61 27.13 -8.48 1.90
C LEU A 61 25.73 -8.38 2.53
N PRO A 62 25.55 -8.24 3.87
CA PRO A 62 24.19 -8.19 4.43
C PRO A 62 23.52 -6.82 4.33
N VAL A 63 24.25 -5.75 3.99
CA VAL A 63 23.67 -4.39 3.79
C VAL A 63 23.05 -4.25 2.38
N LEU A 64 23.51 -5.05 1.42
CA LEU A 64 23.02 -5.01 0.03
C LEU A 64 21.60 -5.57 -0.13
N PHE A 65 21.14 -6.44 0.78
CA PHE A 65 19.83 -7.11 0.66
C PHE A 65 18.65 -6.30 1.21
N LEU A 66 18.90 -5.21 1.95
CA LEU A 66 17.86 -4.34 2.52
C LEU A 66 17.44 -3.17 1.61
N ALA A 67 18.07 -3.01 0.44
CA ALA A 67 17.83 -1.86 -0.45
C ALA A 67 16.71 -2.08 -1.50
N VAL A 68 16.11 -3.27 -1.61
CA VAL A 68 15.07 -3.56 -2.61
C VAL A 68 13.70 -3.76 -1.94
N ALA A 69 13.22 -2.70 -1.29
CA ALA A 69 11.80 -2.53 -0.98
C ALA A 69 11.35 -1.13 -1.41
N ALA A 70 11.77 -0.72 -2.61
CA ALA A 70 11.18 0.45 -3.27
C ALA A 70 9.77 0.05 -3.73
N ASN A 71 8.77 0.33 -2.88
CA ASN A 71 7.37 0.24 -3.24
C ASN A 71 7.07 1.23 -4.38
N ALA A 72 7.14 0.76 -5.62
CA ALA A 72 6.74 1.55 -6.78
C ALA A 72 5.21 1.62 -6.81
N GLN A 73 4.64 2.75 -6.39
CA GLN A 73 3.20 3.02 -6.42
C GLN A 73 2.60 3.03 -7.83
N TRP A 74 3.45 3.19 -8.84
CA TRP A 74 3.04 3.28 -10.23
C TRP A 74 3.76 2.21 -11.04
N SER A 75 2.98 1.42 -11.78
CA SER A 75 3.49 0.50 -12.79
C SER A 75 3.05 0.96 -14.17
N ARG A 76 3.97 0.91 -15.14
CA ARG A 76 3.60 1.10 -16.54
C ARG A 76 2.68 -0.04 -16.94
N GLY A 77 1.50 0.29 -17.43
CA GLY A 77 0.47 -0.67 -17.80
C GLY A 77 0.08 -0.53 -19.26
N LEU A 78 -0.32 -1.64 -19.88
CA LEU A 78 -1.06 -1.60 -21.14
C LEU A 78 -2.55 -1.45 -20.81
N PRO A 79 -3.31 -0.67 -21.59
CA PRO A 79 -4.73 -0.54 -21.35
C PRO A 79 -5.44 -1.87 -21.65
N GLU A 80 -6.02 -2.48 -20.62
CA GLU A 80 -6.76 -3.75 -20.71
C GLU A 80 -8.08 -3.61 -21.50
N LYS A 81 -8.61 -2.38 -21.60
CA LYS A 81 -9.87 -2.06 -22.27
C LYS A 81 -9.65 -1.23 -23.53
N LYS A 82 -10.48 -1.46 -24.56
CA LYS A 82 -10.51 -0.67 -25.80
C LYS A 82 -10.63 0.83 -25.46
N ILE A 83 -9.54 1.56 -25.67
CA ILE A 83 -9.44 3.00 -25.44
C ILE A 83 -10.38 3.70 -26.42
N ILE A 84 -11.44 4.34 -25.91
CA ILE A 84 -12.44 5.07 -26.71
C ILE A 84 -11.90 6.45 -27.14
N LYS A 85 -10.91 6.99 -26.40
CA LYS A 85 -10.23 8.25 -26.69
C LYS A 85 -8.72 8.04 -26.59
N LYS A 86 -8.04 7.93 -27.73
CA LYS A 86 -6.58 7.94 -27.79
C LYS A 86 -6.10 9.39 -27.67
N SER A 87 -5.07 9.64 -26.86
CA SER A 87 -4.30 10.87 -26.97
C SER A 87 -3.04 10.59 -27.78
N ASP A 88 -2.58 11.57 -28.55
CA ASP A 88 -1.47 11.40 -29.50
C ASP A 88 -0.13 11.10 -28.81
N HIS A 89 0.00 11.40 -27.51
CA HIS A 89 1.19 11.14 -26.67
C HIS A 89 0.85 10.30 -25.42
N SER A 90 -0.03 9.30 -25.50
CA SER A 90 -0.52 8.60 -24.31
C SER A 90 0.51 7.63 -23.67
N VAL A 91 1.09 7.99 -22.52
CA VAL A 91 1.71 7.03 -21.59
C VAL A 91 0.66 6.63 -20.55
N TYR A 92 0.43 5.32 -20.40
CA TYR A 92 -0.58 4.80 -19.46
C TYR A 92 0.06 4.29 -18.17
N TYR A 93 -0.50 4.72 -17.05
CA TYR A 93 -0.10 4.29 -15.71
C TYR A 93 -1.26 3.59 -15.02
N LYS A 94 -0.97 2.46 -14.39
CA LYS A 94 -1.92 1.82 -13.49
C LYS A 94 -1.75 2.43 -12.09
N LEU A 95 -2.84 2.99 -11.56
CA LEU A 95 -2.91 3.48 -10.19
C LEU A 95 -3.44 2.37 -9.28
N ASP A 96 -2.69 2.05 -8.23
CA ASP A 96 -3.20 1.29 -7.10
C ASP A 96 -3.95 2.25 -6.15
N LEU A 97 -5.28 2.16 -6.17
CA LEU A 97 -6.16 3.03 -5.37
C LEU A 97 -6.05 2.74 -3.87
N ASP A 98 -5.83 1.50 -3.47
CA ASP A 98 -5.74 1.12 -2.06
C ASP A 98 -4.42 1.61 -1.47
N GLN A 99 -3.34 1.53 -2.24
CA GLN A 99 -2.03 2.04 -1.84
C GLN A 99 -2.05 3.56 -1.66
N ILE A 100 -2.53 4.33 -2.65
CA ILE A 100 -2.56 5.80 -2.54
C ILE A 100 -3.49 6.25 -1.41
N ARG A 101 -4.65 5.60 -1.23
CA ARG A 101 -5.59 5.94 -0.16
C ARG A 101 -4.95 5.73 1.22
N THR A 102 -4.28 4.60 1.41
CA THR A 102 -3.60 4.28 2.68
C THR A 102 -2.48 5.28 2.97
N GLN A 103 -1.76 5.74 1.96
CA GLN A 103 -0.74 6.78 2.13
C GLN A 103 -1.36 8.13 2.49
N LEU A 104 -2.40 8.56 1.76
CA LEU A 104 -3.08 9.84 1.99
C LEU A 104 -3.75 9.90 3.36
N LEU A 105 -4.32 8.81 3.87
CA LEU A 105 -4.89 8.74 5.22
C LEU A 105 -3.85 8.98 6.34
N ARG A 106 -2.55 8.81 6.06
CA ARG A 106 -1.47 9.12 7.00
C ARG A 106 -0.98 10.57 6.91
N ALA A 107 -1.48 11.36 5.96
CA ALA A 107 -1.09 12.75 5.83
C ALA A 107 -1.52 13.55 7.08
N PRO A 108 -0.59 14.23 7.77
CA PRO A 108 -0.96 15.05 8.92
C PRO A 108 -1.75 16.27 8.46
N LYS A 109 -2.54 16.82 9.37
CA LYS A 109 -3.21 18.11 9.17
C LYS A 109 -2.17 19.19 8.89
N MET A 110 -2.52 20.12 8.02
CA MET A 110 -1.64 21.23 7.67
C MET A 110 -1.19 21.98 8.93
N GLY A 111 0.12 22.08 9.13
CA GLY A 111 0.73 22.74 10.29
C GLY A 111 0.96 21.85 11.53
N GLU A 112 0.42 20.63 11.57
CA GLU A 112 0.51 19.75 12.75
C GLU A 112 1.55 18.63 12.62
N GLY A 113 2.25 18.51 11.48
CA GLY A 113 3.26 17.48 11.30
C GLY A 113 4.01 17.52 9.97
N ALA A 114 4.91 16.53 9.80
CA ALA A 114 5.70 16.37 8.59
C ALA A 114 4.82 15.85 7.44
N PRO A 115 4.68 16.62 6.34
CA PRO A 115 3.85 16.21 5.21
C PRO A 115 4.38 14.95 4.53
N ILE A 116 3.50 14.22 3.86
CA ILE A 116 3.85 12.98 3.17
C ILE A 116 4.26 13.27 1.72
N THR A 117 5.19 12.50 1.17
CA THR A 117 5.54 12.60 -0.24
C THR A 117 4.78 11.57 -1.05
N VAL A 118 4.07 12.01 -2.08
CA VAL A 118 3.43 11.15 -3.08
C VAL A 118 4.03 11.40 -4.45
N ASN A 119 4.16 10.34 -5.23
CA ASN A 119 4.63 10.42 -6.61
C ASN A 119 3.41 10.48 -7.52
N ILE A 120 3.40 11.32 -8.54
CA ILE A 120 2.33 11.42 -9.53
C ILE A 120 2.95 11.55 -10.93
N PRO A 121 2.49 10.77 -11.92
CA PRO A 121 2.91 10.93 -13.31
C PRO A 121 2.31 12.20 -13.93
N THR A 122 3.13 12.98 -14.62
CA THR A 122 2.70 14.10 -15.46
C THR A 122 2.15 13.60 -16.79
N LEU A 123 1.51 14.51 -17.55
CA LEU A 123 1.01 14.22 -18.90
C LEU A 123 2.11 13.77 -19.86
N ASP A 124 3.34 14.26 -19.65
CA ASP A 124 4.53 13.88 -20.43
C ASP A 124 5.14 12.55 -19.96
N GLY A 125 4.56 11.93 -18.92
CA GLY A 125 4.99 10.64 -18.38
C GLY A 125 6.18 10.72 -17.43
N LYS A 126 6.61 11.91 -17.01
CA LYS A 126 7.61 12.12 -15.96
C LYS A 126 6.95 11.88 -14.60
N ILE A 127 7.65 11.23 -13.67
CA ILE A 127 7.15 11.10 -12.29
C ILE A 127 7.61 12.32 -11.50
N GLU A 128 6.66 13.05 -10.93
CA GLU A 128 6.91 14.20 -10.08
C GLU A 128 6.47 13.94 -8.63
N LYS A 129 7.14 14.60 -7.70
CA LYS A 129 6.92 14.43 -6.27
C LYS A 129 6.12 15.59 -5.70
N PHE A 130 5.12 15.25 -4.91
CA PHE A 130 4.25 16.20 -4.24
C PHE A 130 4.28 15.97 -2.73
N THR A 131 4.44 17.06 -1.99
CA THR A 131 4.32 17.11 -0.54
C THR A 131 2.86 17.35 -0.20
N VAL A 132 2.22 16.41 0.48
CA VAL A 132 0.77 16.41 0.73
C VAL A 132 0.47 16.55 2.22
N ASN A 133 -0.47 17.46 2.51
CA ASN A 133 -1.07 17.65 3.83
C ASN A 133 -2.58 17.41 3.78
N SER A 134 -3.15 17.00 4.90
CA SER A 134 -4.59 16.94 5.10
C SER A 134 -5.14 18.34 5.41
N PHE A 135 -6.20 18.74 4.71
CA PHE A 135 -6.91 20.00 4.91
C PHE A 135 -8.43 19.73 4.92
N PRO A 136 -8.97 19.16 6.01
CA PRO A 136 -10.39 18.82 6.08
C PRO A 136 -11.25 20.09 6.06
N VAL A 137 -12.14 20.20 5.07
CA VAL A 137 -13.11 21.31 4.95
C VAL A 137 -14.36 21.06 5.80
N MET A 138 -14.61 19.80 6.17
CA MET A 138 -15.76 19.33 6.94
C MET A 138 -15.35 18.95 8.36
N ASP A 139 -16.34 18.74 9.22
CA ASP A 139 -16.13 18.25 10.59
C ASP A 139 -15.33 16.92 10.61
N GLU A 140 -14.37 16.85 11.53
CA GLU A 140 -13.41 15.74 11.63
C GLU A 140 -14.12 14.40 11.88
N THR A 141 -15.23 14.37 12.64
CA THR A 141 -15.96 13.14 12.95
C THR A 141 -16.65 12.57 11.71
N LEU A 142 -17.20 13.44 10.87
CA LEU A 142 -17.87 13.06 9.64
C LEU A 142 -16.85 12.68 8.56
N ALA A 143 -15.73 13.40 8.48
CA ALA A 143 -14.61 13.09 7.60
C ALA A 143 -14.07 11.68 7.89
N ASN A 144 -13.86 11.38 9.18
CA ASN A 144 -13.37 10.09 9.62
C ASN A 144 -14.38 8.97 9.37
N LYS A 145 -15.67 9.21 9.63
CA LYS A 145 -16.75 8.22 9.43
C LYS A 145 -16.86 7.77 7.97
N TYR A 146 -16.73 8.70 7.04
CA TYR A 146 -16.88 8.42 5.60
C TYR A 146 -15.55 8.35 4.85
N GLN A 147 -14.42 8.43 5.56
CA GLN A 147 -13.07 8.47 4.99
C GLN A 147 -12.93 9.54 3.89
N LEU A 148 -13.53 10.71 4.15
CA LEU A 148 -13.51 11.86 3.26
C LEU A 148 -12.28 12.69 3.59
N GLY A 149 -11.22 12.48 2.82
CA GLY A 149 -9.99 13.26 2.92
C GLY A 149 -9.97 14.37 1.88
N SER A 150 -9.71 15.59 2.33
CA SER A 150 -9.34 16.72 1.46
C SER A 150 -7.84 16.94 1.62
N TYR A 151 -7.11 16.93 0.51
CA TYR A 151 -5.65 16.93 0.49
C TYR A 151 -5.14 18.08 -0.36
N VAL A 152 -4.11 18.76 0.14
CA VAL A 152 -3.40 19.83 -0.59
C VAL A 152 -1.98 19.35 -0.85
N GLY A 153 -1.55 19.40 -2.10
CA GLY A 153 -0.22 18.99 -2.54
C GLY A 153 0.58 20.16 -3.08
N ILE A 154 1.85 20.28 -2.68
CA ILE A 154 2.82 21.24 -3.20
C ILE A 154 3.90 20.46 -3.95
N GLY A 155 4.20 20.84 -5.18
CA GLY A 155 5.28 20.24 -5.98
C GLY A 155 6.63 20.44 -5.30
N ILE A 156 7.41 19.37 -5.12
CA ILE A 156 8.78 19.44 -4.61
C ILE A 156 9.74 19.81 -5.73
N ASP A 157 9.52 19.18 -6.89
CA ASP A 157 10.40 19.33 -8.05
C ASP A 157 10.17 20.66 -8.79
N ASP A 158 9.00 21.29 -8.60
CA ASP A 158 8.62 22.61 -9.12
C ASP A 158 7.66 23.33 -8.13
N PRO A 159 8.18 24.13 -7.18
CA PRO A 159 7.39 24.87 -6.22
C PRO A 159 7.00 26.25 -6.77
N THR A 160 6.11 26.30 -7.76
CA THR A 160 5.60 27.58 -8.32
C THR A 160 4.11 27.77 -8.05
#